data_AF-A0A533RM35-F1
#
_entry.id   AF-A0A533RM35-F1
#
_cell.length_a   1.000
_cell.length_b   1.000
_cell.length_c   1.000
_cell.angle_alpha   90.00
_cell.angle_beta   90.00
_cell.angle_gamma   90.00
#
_symmetry.space_group_name_H-M   'P 1'
#
loop_
_entity.id
_entity.type
_entity.pdbx_description
1 polymer ?
#
loop_
_entity_poly.entity_id
_entity_poly.type
_entity_poly.pdbx_seq_one_letter_code
_entity_poly.pdbx_strand_id
1 'polypeptide(L)'
;LATQMPVIAGLLCFASFASMGLPGLSGFVGEFLSIVGAWASPAIAPWIVVVAGLGVLLGAAYILWMLQRVAFGQPSYAIADHDDATIREVLVVAPLVVLIVVMGLWWGSLLQFTNPAMQLLAKMVGG
;
A
#
# COMPACT_ATOMS: atom_id res chain seq x y z
N LEU A 1 16.39 -2.65 -13.56
CA LEU A 1 15.97 -4.01 -13.10
C LEU A 1 15.08 -4.71 -14.13
N ALA A 2 14.08 -4.03 -14.70
CA ALA A 2 13.10 -4.63 -15.60
C ALA A 2 13.68 -5.39 -16.81
N THR A 3 14.83 -4.99 -17.33
CA THR A 3 15.48 -5.65 -18.47
C THR A 3 16.19 -6.95 -18.09
N GLN A 4 16.71 -7.07 -16.87
CA GLN A 4 17.54 -8.22 -16.44
C GLN A 4 16.76 -9.20 -15.55
N MET A 5 15.88 -8.69 -14.69
CA MET A 5 15.07 -9.48 -13.75
C MET A 5 13.60 -9.02 -13.81
N PRO A 6 12.88 -9.32 -14.91
CA PRO A 6 11.53 -8.81 -15.14
C PRO A 6 10.51 -9.28 -14.09
N VAL A 7 10.63 -10.50 -13.55
CA VAL A 7 9.69 -11.00 -12.53
C VAL A 7 9.86 -10.24 -11.23
N ILE A 8 11.09 -10.05 -10.77
CA ILE A 8 11.38 -9.25 -9.57
C ILE A 8 10.94 -7.80 -9.76
N ALA A 9 11.18 -7.22 -10.93
CA ALA A 9 10.73 -5.86 -11.24
C ALA A 9 9.20 -5.77 -11.19
N GLY A 10 8.48 -6.75 -11.71
CA GLY A 10 7.02 -6.83 -11.64
C GLY A 10 6.49 -6.94 -10.21
N LEU A 11 7.08 -7.82 -9.39
CA LEU A 11 6.72 -7.97 -7.98
C LEU A 11 7.00 -6.70 -7.18
N LEU A 12 8.14 -6.03 -7.43
CA LEU A 12 8.46 -4.74 -6.83
C LEU A 12 7.46 -3.66 -7.23
N CYS A 13 7.07 -3.60 -8.51
CA CYS A 13 6.03 -2.69 -8.99
C CYS A 13 4.70 -2.94 -8.29
N PHE A 14 4.26 -4.19 -8.23
CA PHE A 14 3.02 -4.55 -7.55
C PHE A 14 3.05 -4.16 -6.06
N ALA A 15 4.11 -4.52 -5.34
CA ALA A 15 4.25 -4.20 -3.92
C ALA A 15 4.32 -2.69 -3.67
N SER A 16 4.99 -1.94 -4.56
CA SER A 16 5.05 -0.48 -4.51
C SER A 16 3.68 0.16 -4.71
N PHE A 17 2.88 -0.33 -5.67
CA PHE A 17 1.51 0.13 -5.87
C PHE A 17 0.60 -0.20 -4.69
N ALA A 18 0.78 -1.38 -4.08
CA ALA A 18 0.08 -1.75 -2.86
C ALA A 18 0.43 -0.82 -1.69
N SER A 19 1.70 -0.42 -1.57
CA SER A 19 2.20 0.45 -0.52
C SER A 19 1.79 1.92 -0.67
N MET A 20 1.60 2.42 -1.89
CA MET A 20 1.16 3.81 -2.12
C MET A 20 -0.35 4.00 -2.06
N GLY A 21 -1.10 2.96 -1.65
CA GLY A 21 -2.55 3.04 -1.51
C GLY A 21 -3.30 3.08 -2.84
N LEU A 22 -2.92 2.26 -3.84
CA LEU A 22 -3.72 2.15 -5.07
C LEU A 22 -5.12 1.59 -4.75
N PRO A 23 -6.21 2.22 -5.25
CA PRO A 23 -7.56 1.69 -5.05
C PRO A 23 -7.69 0.23 -5.49
N GLY A 24 -8.26 -0.59 -4.62
CA GLY A 24 -8.41 -2.04 -4.84
C GLY A 24 -7.27 -2.89 -4.26
N LEU A 25 -6.23 -2.27 -3.69
CA LEU A 25 -5.20 -2.96 -2.89
C LEU A 25 -5.37 -2.66 -1.39
N SER A 26 -4.78 -3.51 -0.55
CA SER A 26 -4.99 -3.49 0.90
C SER A 26 -4.66 -2.16 1.59
N GLY A 27 -3.63 -1.44 1.11
CA GLY A 27 -3.17 -0.19 1.73
C GLY A 27 -4.19 0.96 1.63
N PHE A 28 -4.91 1.04 0.51
CA PHE A 28 -5.83 2.17 0.24
C PHE A 28 -6.97 2.26 1.24
N VAL A 29 -7.57 1.11 1.58
CA VAL A 29 -8.80 1.07 2.39
C VAL A 29 -8.57 1.69 3.77
N GLY A 30 -7.46 1.36 4.42
CA GLY A 30 -7.13 1.87 5.76
C GLY A 30 -6.85 3.36 5.74
N GLU A 31 -6.05 3.84 4.79
CA GLU A 31 -5.73 5.26 4.64
C GLU A 31 -6.97 6.09 4.31
N PHE A 32 -7.79 5.62 3.36
CA PHE A 32 -9.00 6.31 2.95
C PHE A 32 -10.00 6.43 4.11
N LEU A 33 -10.30 5.33 4.81
CA LEU A 33 -11.22 5.35 5.95
C LEU A 33 -10.70 6.22 7.09
N SER A 34 -9.39 6.24 7.32
CA SER A 34 -8.77 7.10 8.34
C SER A 34 -8.94 8.58 8.02
N ILE A 35 -8.72 8.98 6.76
CA ILE A 35 -8.91 10.37 6.32
C ILE A 35 -10.38 10.78 6.40
N VAL A 36 -11.31 9.94 5.92
CA VAL A 36 -12.75 10.22 5.99
C VAL A 36 -13.22 10.31 7.43
N GLY A 37 -12.78 9.39 8.30
CA GLY A 37 -13.09 9.40 9.72
C GLY A 37 -12.53 10.65 10.42
N ALA A 38 -11.31 11.07 10.08
CA ALA A 38 -10.71 12.28 10.61
C ALA A 38 -11.44 13.55 10.15
N TRP A 39 -11.89 13.60 8.88
CA TRP A 39 -12.65 14.72 8.34
C TRP A 39 -14.04 14.87 8.99
N ALA A 40 -14.70 13.76 9.30
CA ALA A 40 -16.00 13.75 9.95
C ALA A 40 -15.91 14.02 11.46
N SER A 41 -14.73 13.92 12.06
CA SER A 41 -14.55 14.08 13.51
C SER A 41 -14.57 15.55 13.92
N PRO A 42 -15.46 15.97 14.84
CA PRO A 42 -15.46 17.33 15.36
C PRO A 42 -14.24 17.67 16.22
N ALA A 43 -13.49 16.65 16.67
CA ALA A 43 -12.28 16.82 17.48
C ALA A 43 -11.04 17.16 16.65
N ILE A 44 -11.07 16.97 15.32
CA ILE A 44 -9.92 17.16 14.44
C ILE A 44 -10.17 18.37 13.55
N ALA A 45 -9.24 19.33 13.59
CA ALA A 45 -9.34 20.51 12.74
C ALA A 45 -9.12 20.12 11.26
N PRO A 46 -9.92 20.64 10.30
CA PRO A 46 -9.84 20.25 8.88
C PRO A 46 -8.45 20.41 8.26
N TRP A 47 -7.68 21.41 8.69
CA TRP A 47 -6.33 21.65 8.17
C TRP A 47 -5.36 20.50 8.47
N ILE A 48 -5.54 19.79 9.60
CA ILE A 48 -4.72 18.62 9.96
C ILE A 48 -4.96 17.49 8.96
N VAL A 49 -6.21 17.30 8.56
CA VAL A 49 -6.60 16.30 7.56
C VAL A 49 -6.01 16.63 6.19
N VAL A 50 -5.99 17.92 5.81
CA VAL A 50 -5.34 18.38 4.57
C VAL A 50 -3.84 18.08 4.60
N VAL A 51 -3.15 18.37 5.71
CA VAL A 51 -1.72 18.05 5.86
C VAL A 51 -1.47 16.54 5.80
N ALA A 52 -2.33 15.73 6.41
CA ALA A 52 -2.26 14.27 6.33
C ALA A 52 -2.41 13.79 4.87
N GLY A 53 -3.37 14.34 4.12
CA GLY A 53 -3.55 14.04 2.70
C GLY A 53 -2.33 14.42 1.84
N LEU A 54 -1.68 15.56 2.14
CA LEU A 54 -0.42 15.94 1.50
C LEU A 54 0.70 14.92 1.80
N GLY A 55 0.75 14.38 3.01
CA GLY A 55 1.69 13.31 3.36
C GLY A 55 1.53 12.07 2.49
N VAL A 56 0.28 11.63 2.26
CA VAL A 56 -0.04 10.51 1.37
C VAL A 56 0.42 10.81 -0.06
N LEU A 57 0.13 12.00 -0.57
CA LEU A 57 0.56 12.45 -1.91
C LEU A 57 2.09 12.43 -2.08
N LEU A 58 2.82 12.93 -1.07
CA LEU A 58 4.28 12.93 -1.08
C LEU A 58 4.85 11.51 -1.01
N GLY A 59 4.26 10.63 -0.20
CA GLY A 59 4.63 9.21 -0.14
C GLY A 59 4.45 8.51 -1.50
N ALA A 60 3.30 8.72 -2.13
CA ALA A 60 3.01 8.22 -3.47
C ALA A 60 4.03 8.74 -4.52
N ALA A 61 4.32 10.04 -4.51
CA ALA A 61 5.31 10.64 -5.40
C ALA A 61 6.72 10.05 -5.20
N TYR A 62 7.14 9.83 -3.95
CA TYR A 62 8.42 9.21 -3.62
C TYR A 62 8.50 7.77 -4.14
N ILE A 63 7.44 6.97 -3.96
CA ILE A 63 7.39 5.60 -4.44
C ILE A 63 7.51 5.55 -5.96
N LEU A 64 6.79 6.39 -6.69
CA LEU A 64 6.89 6.47 -8.15
C LEU A 64 8.30 6.88 -8.62
N TRP A 65 8.89 7.87 -7.96
CA TRP A 65 10.25 8.31 -8.24
C TRP A 65 11.29 7.20 -7.98
N MET A 66 11.13 6.47 -6.88
CA MET A 66 11.97 5.31 -6.54
C MET A 66 11.80 4.21 -7.58
N LEU A 67 10.58 3.90 -7.97
CA LEU A 67 10.27 2.88 -8.96
C LEU A 67 10.89 3.19 -10.33
N GLN A 68 10.81 4.46 -10.76
CA GLN A 68 11.45 4.91 -12.00
C GLN A 68 12.96 4.71 -11.98
N ARG A 69 13.62 4.95 -10.83
CA ARG A 69 15.08 4.81 -10.71
C ARG A 69 15.55 3.37 -10.52
N VAL A 70 14.81 2.59 -9.74
CA VAL A 70 15.20 1.23 -9.37
C VAL A 70 14.73 0.23 -10.43
N ALA A 71 13.43 0.19 -10.72
CA ALA A 71 12.87 -0.77 -11.67
C ALA A 71 13.28 -0.43 -13.12
N PHE A 72 13.07 0.83 -13.52
CA PHE A 72 13.17 1.31 -14.91
C PHE A 72 14.41 2.16 -15.22
N GLY A 73 15.30 2.35 -14.24
CA GLY A 73 16.56 3.07 -14.44
C GLY A 73 17.57 2.25 -15.26
N GLN A 74 18.74 2.86 -15.51
CA GLN A 74 19.79 2.18 -16.26
C GLN A 74 20.26 0.91 -15.53
N PRO A 75 20.54 -0.18 -16.28
CA PRO A 75 20.99 -1.44 -15.71
C PRO A 75 22.30 -1.22 -14.95
N SER A 76 22.30 -1.57 -13.66
CA SER A 76 23.51 -1.56 -12.84
C SER A 76 24.35 -2.80 -13.14
N TYR A 77 25.67 -2.62 -13.19
CA TYR A 77 26.64 -3.71 -13.30
C TYR A 77 26.55 -4.69 -12.11
N ALA A 78 26.02 -4.26 -10.96
CA ALA A 78 25.83 -5.11 -9.78
C ALA A 78 24.81 -6.24 -9.95
N ILE A 79 23.95 -6.17 -10.96
CA ILE A 79 22.88 -7.15 -11.25
C ILE A 79 23.09 -7.83 -12.61
N ALA A 80 24.25 -7.65 -13.24
CA ALA A 80 24.53 -8.19 -14.57
C ALA A 80 24.66 -9.72 -14.58
N ASP A 81 25.20 -10.31 -13.51
CA ASP A 81 25.41 -11.76 -13.39
C ASP A 81 24.35 -12.46 -12.52
N HIS A 82 23.22 -11.81 -12.25
CA HIS A 82 22.16 -12.36 -11.41
C HIS A 82 20.97 -12.83 -12.25
N ASP A 83 20.60 -14.10 -12.08
CA ASP A 83 19.41 -14.69 -12.66
C ASP A 83 18.11 -14.10 -12.07
N ASP A 84 17.04 -14.09 -12.85
CA ASP A 84 15.71 -13.65 -12.39
C ASP A 84 15.11 -14.61 -11.33
N ALA A 85 13.99 -14.21 -10.75
CA ALA A 85 13.34 -14.93 -9.66
C ALA A 85 13.11 -16.41 -9.97
N THR A 86 13.54 -17.27 -9.05
CA THR A 86 13.24 -18.70 -9.09
C THR A 86 11.78 -18.95 -8.74
N ILE A 87 11.18 -20.02 -9.27
CA ILE A 87 9.80 -20.45 -8.96
C ILE A 87 9.52 -20.49 -7.45
N ARG A 88 10.50 -20.91 -6.64
CA ARG A 88 10.38 -20.94 -5.18
C ARG A 88 10.20 -19.55 -4.58
N GLU A 89 10.92 -18.55 -5.08
CA GLU A 89 10.82 -17.17 -4.60
C GLU A 89 9.46 -16.57 -4.95
N VAL A 90 8.97 -16.84 -6.17
CA VAL A 90 7.63 -16.44 -6.59
C VAL A 90 6.57 -17.10 -5.73
N LEU A 91 6.69 -18.40 -5.42
CA LEU A 91 5.74 -19.11 -4.56
C LEU A 91 5.71 -18.58 -3.12
N VAL A 92 6.84 -18.07 -2.60
CA VAL A 92 6.89 -17.45 -1.26
C VAL A 92 6.18 -16.09 -1.26
N VAL A 93 6.29 -15.32 -2.35
CA VAL A 93 5.67 -13.99 -2.47
C VAL A 93 4.20 -14.07 -2.88
N ALA A 94 3.81 -15.08 -3.66
CA ALA A 94 2.45 -15.30 -4.15
C ALA A 94 1.35 -15.19 -3.08
N PRO A 95 1.44 -15.84 -1.90
CA PRO A 95 0.40 -15.71 -0.87
C PRO A 95 0.27 -14.27 -0.36
N LEU A 96 1.36 -13.50 -0.29
CA LEU A 96 1.31 -12.09 0.11
C LEU A 96 0.57 -11.25 -0.95
N VAL A 97 0.85 -11.48 -2.23
CA VAL A 97 0.16 -10.82 -3.34
C VAL A 97 -1.34 -11.12 -3.30
N VAL A 98 -1.70 -12.38 -3.09
CA VAL A 98 -3.12 -12.79 -2.96
C VAL A 98 -3.77 -12.08 -1.77
N LEU A 99 -3.13 -12.04 -0.61
CA LEU A 99 -3.66 -11.35 0.57
C LEU A 99 -3.87 -9.86 0.32
N ILE A 100 -2.91 -9.18 -0.33
CA ILE A 100 -3.03 -7.76 -0.66
C ILE A 100 -4.28 -7.50 -1.53
N VAL A 101 -4.50 -8.33 -2.54
CA VAL A 101 -5.67 -8.20 -3.45
C VAL A 101 -6.96 -8.54 -2.72
N VAL A 102 -7.00 -9.66 -1.99
CA VAL A 102 -8.19 -10.10 -1.25
C VAL A 102 -8.60 -9.06 -0.22
N MET A 103 -7.66 -8.52 0.54
CA MET A 103 -7.95 -7.46 1.52
C MET A 103 -8.39 -6.17 0.86
N GLY A 104 -7.84 -5.82 -0.31
CA GLY A 104 -8.21 -4.62 -1.05
C GLY A 104 -9.60 -4.69 -1.71
N LEU A 105 -10.02 -5.87 -2.18
CA LEU A 105 -11.31 -6.07 -2.85
C LEU A 105 -12.41 -6.47 -1.85
N TRP A 106 -12.11 -7.27 -0.84
CA TRP A 106 -13.06 -7.83 0.12
C TRP A 106 -13.04 -7.14 1.50
N TRP A 107 -12.65 -5.87 1.52
CA TRP A 107 -12.48 -5.11 2.76
C TRP A 107 -13.76 -4.95 3.60
N GLY A 108 -14.94 -4.87 2.97
CA GLY A 108 -16.21 -4.66 3.68
C GLY A 108 -16.52 -5.77 4.69
N SER A 109 -16.19 -7.03 4.35
CA SER A 109 -16.35 -8.15 5.28
C SER A 109 -15.29 -8.17 6.37
N LEU A 110 -14.06 -7.72 6.07
CA LEU A 110 -13.00 -7.60 7.08
C LEU A 110 -13.35 -6.57 8.15
N LEU A 111 -14.00 -5.47 7.78
CA LEU A 111 -14.45 -4.45 8.74
C LEU A 111 -15.47 -4.97 9.75
N GLN A 112 -16.24 -6.02 9.44
CA GLN A 112 -17.21 -6.57 10.38
C GLN A 112 -16.54 -7.14 11.64
N PHE A 113 -15.29 -7.56 11.55
CA PHE A 113 -14.52 -8.05 12.69
C PHE A 113 -13.97 -6.91 13.57
N THR A 114 -13.66 -5.75 12.98
CA THR A 114 -13.07 -4.60 13.70
C THR A 114 -14.11 -3.59 14.17
N ASN A 115 -15.22 -3.43 13.45
CA ASN A 115 -16.28 -2.46 13.73
C ASN A 115 -16.82 -2.54 15.17
N PRO A 116 -17.12 -3.73 15.76
CA PRO A 116 -17.64 -3.79 17.12
C PRO A 116 -16.66 -3.21 18.15
N ALA A 117 -15.37 -3.50 17.99
CA ALA A 117 -14.32 -2.97 18.85
C ALA A 117 -14.17 -1.44 18.66
N MET A 118 -14.19 -0.96 17.42
CA MET A 118 -14.09 0.47 17.12
C MET A 118 -15.28 1.26 17.66
N GLN A 119 -16.51 0.73 17.59
CA GLN A 119 -17.70 1.38 18.15
C GLN A 119 -17.65 1.48 19.68
N LEU A 120 -17.11 0.46 20.36
CA LEU A 120 -16.94 0.49 21.80
C LEU A 120 -15.89 1.54 22.21
N LEU A 121 -14.78 1.60 21.49
CA LEU A 121 -13.75 2.63 21.69
C LEU A 121 -14.28 4.04 21.44
N ALA A 122 -15.05 4.25 20.36
CA ALA A 122 -15.66 5.54 20.06
C ALA A 122 -16.55 6.01 21.23
N LYS A 123 -17.42 5.13 21.75
CA LYS A 123 -18.27 5.44 22.91
C LYS A 123 -17.50 5.80 24.17
N MET A 124 -16.37 5.14 24.44
CA MET A 124 -15.53 5.46 25.60
C MET A 124 -14.82 6.81 25.48
N VAL A 125 -14.48 7.23 24.26
CA VAL A 125 -13.83 8.52 23.97
C VAL A 125 -14.85 9.67 23.83
N GLY A 126 -16.15 9.38 23.96
CA GLY A 126 -17.22 10.39 23.92
C GLY A 126 -17.83 10.60 22.54
N GLY A 127 -17.71 9.62 21.64
CA GLY A 127 -18.41 9.52 20.35
C GLY A 127 -19.74 8.78 20.42
#